data_AF-A0A2N2SJX9-F1
#
_entry.id   AF-A0A2N2SJX9-F1
#
_cell.length_a   1.000
_cell.length_b   1.000
_cell.length_c   1.000
_cell.angle_alpha   90.00
_cell.angle_beta   90.00
_cell.angle_gamma   90.00
#
_symmetry.space_group_name_H-M   'P 1'
#
loop_
_entity.id
_entity.type
_entity.pdbx_description
1 polymer ?
#
loop_
_entity_poly.entity_id
_entity_poly.type
_entity_poly.pdbx_seq_one_letter_code
_entity_poly.pdbx_strand_id
1 'polypeptide(L)'
;MIRSLKELFNSLTLASGAPVGQDPRGHEHTLQLATGVLLIEMMRADAECTAHEKQAVVGALRDKFALAEDEVARLFELATTTSRDAPDLFTFTSQLNRGFSLEQKVRMVEYLWQVAFADGVLSHHENQLMLKLGDLLYIPR
;
A
#
# COMPACT_ATOMS: atom_id res chain seq x y z
N MET A 1 -19.17 -0.70 22.89
CA MET A 1 -17.97 0.06 23.29
C MET A 1 -16.90 -0.20 22.24
N ILE A 2 -16.74 0.74 21.32
CA ILE A 2 -15.87 0.60 20.14
C ILE A 2 -14.42 0.73 20.63
N ARG A 3 -13.61 -0.32 20.44
CA ARG A 3 -12.17 -0.26 20.69
C ARG A 3 -11.58 0.84 19.82
N SER A 4 -10.81 1.74 20.44
CA SER A 4 -10.20 2.88 19.75
C SER A 4 -9.25 2.38 18.66
N LEU A 5 -9.35 2.95 17.46
CA LEU A 5 -8.52 2.62 16.29
C LEU A 5 -7.03 2.84 16.57
N LYS A 6 -6.71 3.77 17.51
CA LYS A 6 -5.36 3.95 18.05
C LYS A 6 -4.84 2.75 18.84
N GLU A 7 -5.71 1.98 19.49
CA GLU A 7 -5.33 0.78 20.26
C GLU A 7 -5.01 -0.42 19.35
N LEU A 8 -5.67 -0.50 18.19
CA LEU A 8 -5.31 -1.47 17.14
C LEU A 8 -3.93 -1.14 16.56
N PHE A 9 -3.69 0.14 16.28
CA PHE A 9 -2.38 0.61 15.82
C PHE A 9 -1.29 0.43 16.90
N ASN A 10 -1.58 0.74 18.16
CA ASN A 10 -0.64 0.51 19.27
C ASN A 10 -0.36 -0.98 19.49
N SER A 11 -1.34 -1.87 19.30
CA SER A 11 -1.09 -3.32 19.37
C SER A 11 -0.18 -3.82 18.24
N LEU A 12 -0.22 -3.16 17.07
CA LEU A 12 0.65 -3.49 15.93
C LEU A 12 2.06 -2.90 16.08
N THR A 13 2.20 -1.72 16.72
CA THR A 13 3.50 -1.06 16.89
C THR A 13 4.23 -1.45 18.18
N LEU A 14 3.52 -1.71 19.29
CA LEU A 14 4.09 -2.22 20.56
C LEU A 14 4.62 -3.66 20.42
N ALA A 15 4.24 -4.38 19.37
CA ALA A 15 4.83 -5.67 19.00
C ALA A 15 6.29 -5.57 18.49
N SER A 16 6.85 -4.35 18.37
CA SER A 16 8.28 -4.14 18.06
C SER A 16 9.25 -4.59 19.17
N GLY A 17 8.75 -5.20 20.26
CA GLY A 17 9.57 -5.74 21.36
C GLY A 17 9.24 -7.17 21.80
N ALA A 18 8.31 -7.88 21.15
CA ALA A 18 7.97 -9.27 21.48
C ALA A 18 8.45 -10.22 20.36
N PRO A 19 8.85 -11.47 20.68
CA PRO A 19 9.34 -12.39 19.67
C PRO A 19 8.25 -12.59 18.62
N VAL A 20 8.64 -12.54 17.35
CA VAL A 20 7.80 -12.77 16.16
C VAL A 20 7.08 -14.12 16.29
N GLY A 21 5.92 -14.09 16.94
CA GLY A 21 5.03 -15.22 17.16
C GLY A 21 3.87 -15.14 16.20
N GLN A 22 4.12 -15.53 14.95
CA GLN A 22 3.23 -16.29 14.06
C GLN A 22 1.70 -16.10 14.22
N ASP A 23 1.16 -14.90 14.02
CA ASP A 23 -0.23 -14.74 13.58
C ASP A 23 -0.24 -14.47 12.06
N PRO A 24 -0.61 -15.47 11.23
CA PRO A 24 -0.67 -15.30 9.78
C PRO A 24 -1.59 -14.14 9.36
N ARG A 25 -2.65 -13.87 10.12
CA ARG A 25 -3.62 -12.81 9.80
C ARG A 25 -3.06 -11.42 10.04
N GLY A 26 -2.27 -11.25 11.10
CA GLY A 26 -1.59 -9.98 11.38
C GLY A 26 -0.55 -9.61 10.32
N HIS A 27 0.16 -10.62 9.80
CA HIS A 27 1.12 -10.42 8.72
C HIS A 27 0.44 -10.02 7.41
N GLU A 28 -0.67 -10.68 7.05
CA GLU A 28 -1.44 -10.34 5.85
C GLU A 28 -2.03 -8.93 5.90
N HIS A 29 -2.63 -8.52 7.02
CA HIS A 29 -3.15 -7.15 7.19
C HIS A 29 -2.05 -6.09 7.07
N THR A 30 -0.84 -6.41 7.54
CA THR A 30 0.33 -5.53 7.41
C THR A 30 0.71 -5.34 5.94
N LEU A 31 0.71 -6.43 5.15
CA LEU A 31 0.97 -6.37 3.71
C LEU A 31 -0.14 -5.67 2.93
N GLN A 32 -1.40 -5.87 3.31
CA GLN A 32 -2.56 -5.16 2.75
C GLN A 32 -2.43 -3.65 2.97
N LEU A 33 -2.11 -3.23 4.19
CA LEU A 33 -1.93 -1.83 4.52
C LEU A 33 -0.73 -1.23 3.77
N ALA A 34 0.42 -1.89 3.79
CA ALA A 34 1.60 -1.42 3.08
C ALA A 34 1.35 -1.28 1.57
N THR A 35 0.66 -2.25 0.97
CA THR A 35 0.24 -2.21 -0.44
C THR A 35 -0.67 -1.01 -0.70
N GLY A 36 -1.72 -0.84 0.12
CA GLY A 36 -2.65 0.26 -0.01
C GLY A 36 -1.99 1.62 0.14
N VAL A 37 -1.05 1.78 1.09
CA VAL A 37 -0.32 3.03 1.29
C VAL A 37 0.48 3.39 0.05
N LEU A 38 1.22 2.44 -0.55
CA LEU A 38 2.00 2.73 -1.76
C LEU A 38 1.12 3.08 -2.97
N LEU A 39 -0.02 2.40 -3.15
CA LEU A 39 -0.95 2.72 -4.23
C LEU A 39 -1.59 4.10 -4.06
N ILE A 40 -1.93 4.47 -2.82
CA ILE A 40 -2.50 5.78 -2.53
C ILE A 40 -1.46 6.89 -2.65
N GLU A 41 -0.22 6.64 -2.25
CA GLU A 41 0.90 7.56 -2.48
C GLU A 41 1.14 7.78 -3.97
N MET A 42 0.97 6.75 -4.81
CA MET A 42 0.99 6.90 -6.26
C MET A 42 -0.13 7.81 -6.77
N MET A 43 -1.38 7.51 -6.41
CA MET A 43 -2.54 8.33 -6.77
C MET A 43 -2.44 9.78 -6.26
N ARG A 44 -1.72 10.01 -5.16
CA ARG A 44 -1.54 11.34 -4.54
C ARG A 44 -0.23 12.02 -4.92
N ALA A 45 0.54 11.44 -5.83
CA ALA A 45 1.85 11.96 -6.22
C ALA A 45 1.73 13.34 -6.89
N ASP A 46 0.60 13.61 -7.54
CA ASP A 46 0.19 14.92 -8.03
C ASP A 46 -1.01 15.49 -7.24
N ALA A 47 -1.28 16.78 -7.42
CA ALA A 47 -2.36 17.50 -6.74
C ALA A 47 -3.76 17.12 -7.23
N GLU A 48 -3.88 16.53 -8.42
CA GLU A 48 -5.15 16.13 -9.02
C GLU A 48 -5.37 14.62 -8.90
N CYS A 49 -6.06 14.17 -7.84
CA CYS A 49 -6.53 12.79 -7.79
C CYS A 49 -7.80 12.63 -8.64
N THR A 50 -7.75 11.79 -9.67
CA THR A 50 -8.92 11.53 -10.52
C THR A 50 -9.79 10.38 -10.00
N ALA A 51 -11.05 10.36 -10.44
CA ALA A 51 -11.94 9.23 -10.14
C ALA A 51 -11.45 7.91 -10.76
N HIS A 52 -10.72 7.98 -11.87
CA HIS A 52 -10.14 6.83 -12.57
C HIS A 52 -9.00 6.20 -11.78
N GLU A 53 -8.07 7.00 -11.24
CA GLU A 53 -7.01 6.48 -10.35
C GLU A 53 -7.59 5.85 -9.09
N LYS A 54 -8.59 6.49 -8.47
CA LYS A 54 -9.25 5.92 -7.29
C LYS A 54 -9.84 4.54 -7.59
N GLN A 55 -10.52 4.40 -8.73
CA GLN A 55 -11.06 3.11 -9.17
C GLN A 55 -9.96 2.10 -9.45
N ALA A 56 -8.83 2.53 -10.03
CA ALA A 56 -7.66 1.66 -10.27
C ALA A 56 -7.06 1.15 -8.95
N VAL A 57 -6.92 2.00 -7.93
CA VAL A 57 -6.44 1.59 -6.58
C VAL A 57 -7.38 0.56 -5.96
N VAL A 58 -8.69 0.82 -5.97
CA VAL A 58 -9.70 -0.10 -5.44
C VAL A 58 -9.67 -1.44 -6.19
N GLY A 59 -9.57 -1.41 -7.52
CA GLY A 59 -9.42 -2.59 -8.35
C GLY A 59 -8.17 -3.40 -8.01
N ALA A 60 -7.01 -2.75 -7.92
CA ALA A 60 -5.75 -3.39 -7.56
C ALA A 60 -5.80 -4.07 -6.19
N LEU A 61 -6.37 -3.40 -5.17
CA LEU A 61 -6.52 -3.96 -3.83
C LEU A 61 -7.43 -5.19 -3.82
N ARG A 62 -8.56 -5.13 -4.54
CA ARG A 62 -9.49 -6.24 -4.66
C ARG A 62 -8.84 -7.42 -5.36
N ASP A 63 -8.17 -7.18 -6.48
CA ASP A 63 -7.59 -8.24 -7.31
C ASP A 63 -6.40 -8.91 -6.61
N LYS A 64 -5.62 -8.15 -5.83
CA LYS A 64 -4.48 -8.69 -5.08
C LYS A 64 -4.88 -9.54 -3.88
N PHE A 65 -5.88 -9.11 -3.11
CA PHE A 65 -6.20 -9.69 -1.81
C PHE A 65 -7.56 -10.40 -1.75
N ALA A 66 -8.31 -10.43 -2.87
CA ALA A 66 -9.64 -11.05 -2.97
C ALA A 66 -10.62 -10.56 -1.88
N LEU A 67 -10.54 -9.27 -1.53
CA LEU A 67 -11.32 -8.65 -0.46
C LEU A 67 -12.74 -8.30 -0.92
N ALA A 68 -13.70 -8.31 0.01
CA ALA A 68 -15.03 -7.78 -0.24
C ALA A 68 -15.02 -6.25 -0.41
N GLU A 69 -16.06 -5.69 -1.02
CA GLU A 69 -16.14 -4.25 -1.33
C GLU A 69 -16.04 -3.37 -0.06
N ASP A 70 -16.67 -3.80 1.03
CA ASP A 70 -16.62 -3.10 2.32
C ASP A 70 -15.24 -3.19 2.98
N GLU A 71 -14.52 -4.30 2.78
CA GLU A 71 -13.14 -4.47 3.25
C GLU A 71 -12.17 -3.60 2.47
N VAL A 72 -12.30 -3.54 1.14
CA VAL A 72 -11.47 -2.68 0.29
C VAL A 72 -11.71 -1.21 0.65
N ALA A 73 -12.97 -0.80 0.85
CA ALA A 73 -13.28 0.57 1.26
C ALA A 73 -12.64 0.93 2.61
N ARG A 74 -12.71 0.03 3.61
CA ARG A 74 -12.04 0.23 4.90
C ARG A 74 -10.52 0.30 4.75
N LEU A 75 -9.93 -0.58 3.95
CA LEU A 75 -8.49 -0.60 3.70
C LEU A 75 -8.04 0.67 2.98
N PHE A 76 -8.81 1.14 2.01
CA PHE A 76 -8.54 2.38 1.27
C PHE A 76 -8.53 3.60 2.20
N GLU A 77 -9.55 3.75 3.05
CA GLU A 77 -9.62 4.85 4.03
C GLU A 77 -8.48 4.79 5.05
N LEU A 78 -8.19 3.58 5.56
CA LEU A 78 -7.09 3.36 6.49
C LEU A 78 -5.75 3.70 5.86
N ALA A 79 -5.50 3.22 4.64
CA ALA A 79 -4.27 3.47 3.92
C ALA A 79 -4.15 4.95 3.52
N THR A 80 -5.26 5.64 3.21
CA THR A 80 -5.28 7.09 2.95
C THR A 80 -4.85 7.88 4.17
N THR A 81 -5.41 7.55 5.34
CA THR A 81 -5.05 8.20 6.61
C THR A 81 -3.59 7.93 6.94
N THR A 82 -3.17 6.67 6.82
CA THR A 82 -1.80 6.24 7.10
C THR A 82 -0.78 6.92 6.19
N SER A 83 -1.08 7.03 4.90
CA SER A 83 -0.26 7.71 3.89
C SER A 83 -0.07 9.19 4.22
N ARG A 84 -1.08 9.87 4.78
CA ARG A 84 -0.96 11.28 5.22
C ARG A 84 -0.10 11.47 6.45
N ASP A 85 -0.15 10.53 7.39
CA ASP A 85 0.55 10.60 8.67
C ASP A 85 1.97 9.98 8.61
N ALA A 86 2.28 9.26 7.54
CA ALA A 86 3.54 8.56 7.38
C ALA A 86 4.70 9.53 7.06
N PRO A 87 5.83 9.43 7.77
CA PRO A 87 7.01 10.26 7.48
C PRO A 87 7.80 9.78 6.26
N ASP A 88 7.73 8.49 5.92
CA ASP A 88 8.43 7.90 4.77
C ASP A 88 7.75 6.63 4.22
N LEU A 89 8.15 6.27 3.00
CA LEU A 89 7.71 5.05 2.30
C LEU A 89 8.57 3.82 2.67
N PHE A 90 9.73 4.03 3.29
CA PHE A 90 10.72 2.98 3.55
C PHE A 90 10.17 1.91 4.49
N THR A 91 9.39 2.34 5.50
CA THR A 91 8.74 1.43 6.43
C THR A 91 7.81 0.44 5.70
N PHE A 92 7.03 0.91 4.72
CA PHE A 92 6.10 0.08 3.96
C PHE A 92 6.80 -0.78 2.91
N THR A 93 7.76 -0.23 2.17
CA THR A 93 8.53 -1.01 1.18
C THR A 93 9.35 -2.10 1.85
N SER A 94 9.89 -1.85 3.05
CA SER A 94 10.59 -2.87 3.85
C SER A 94 9.66 -4.02 4.28
N GLN A 95 8.42 -3.72 4.67
CA GLN A 95 7.42 -4.75 4.98
C GLN A 95 7.08 -5.61 3.76
N LEU A 96 6.82 -4.97 2.61
CA LEU A 96 6.59 -5.67 1.35
C LEU A 96 7.80 -6.49 0.92
N ASN A 97 9.02 -5.97 1.08
CA ASN A 97 10.23 -6.70 0.73
C ASN A 97 10.44 -7.98 1.54
N ARG A 98 9.96 -8.02 2.78
CA ARG A 98 10.03 -9.19 3.67
C ARG A 98 8.91 -10.19 3.40
N GLY A 99 7.72 -9.72 3.04
CA GLY A 99 6.55 -10.58 2.84
C GLY A 99 6.28 -11.02 1.40
N PHE A 100 6.80 -10.31 0.40
CA PHE A 100 6.59 -10.63 -1.02
C PHE A 100 7.79 -11.35 -1.64
N SER A 101 7.47 -12.42 -2.37
CA SER A 101 8.37 -13.01 -3.37
C SER A 101 8.63 -12.04 -4.52
N LEU A 102 9.69 -12.29 -5.31
CA LEU A 102 10.03 -11.46 -6.46
C LEU A 102 8.84 -11.27 -7.41
N GLU A 103 8.12 -12.35 -7.77
CA GLU A 103 6.94 -12.28 -8.62
C GLU A 103 5.83 -11.39 -8.04
N GLN A 104 5.61 -11.45 -6.72
CA GLN A 104 4.64 -10.60 -6.06
C GLN A 104 5.05 -9.14 -6.05
N LYS A 105 6.36 -8.84 -6.00
CA LYS A 105 6.88 -7.48 -6.13
C LYS A 105 6.76 -6.97 -7.57
N VAL A 106 6.99 -7.82 -8.57
CA VAL A 106 6.72 -7.46 -9.98
C VAL A 106 5.25 -7.10 -10.16
N ARG A 107 4.32 -7.94 -9.66
CA ARG A 107 2.88 -7.60 -9.68
C ARG A 107 2.55 -6.32 -8.93
N MET A 108 3.25 -6.04 -7.84
CA MET A 108 3.08 -4.76 -7.11
C MET A 108 3.42 -3.56 -8.00
N VAL A 109 4.53 -3.64 -8.75
CA VAL A 109 4.91 -2.60 -9.70
C VAL A 109 3.92 -2.49 -10.85
N GLU A 110 3.36 -3.59 -11.33
CA GLU A 110 2.28 -3.58 -12.33
C GLU A 110 1.04 -2.83 -11.80
N TYR A 111 0.62 -3.07 -10.56
CA TYR A 111 -0.50 -2.32 -9.97
C TYR A 111 -0.19 -0.82 -9.83
N LEU A 112 1.04 -0.46 -9.44
CA LEU A 112 1.44 0.94 -9.37
C LEU A 112 1.38 1.61 -10.76
N TRP A 113 1.82 0.92 -11.82
CA TRP A 113 1.67 1.38 -13.21
C TRP A 113 0.22 1.54 -13.63
N GLN A 114 -0.66 0.60 -13.25
CA GLN A 114 -2.08 0.69 -13.56
C GLN A 114 -2.74 1.91 -12.93
N VAL A 115 -2.33 2.28 -11.71
CA VAL A 115 -2.81 3.49 -11.03
C VAL A 115 -2.25 4.75 -11.70
N ALA A 116 -0.94 4.81 -11.92
CA ALA A 116 -0.26 5.97 -12.52
C ALA A 116 -0.63 6.25 -13.98
N PHE A 117 -1.26 5.30 -14.66
CA PHE A 117 -1.68 5.43 -16.06
C PHE A 117 -3.21 5.34 -16.22
N ALA A 118 -3.96 5.40 -15.11
CA ALA A 118 -5.41 5.18 -15.11
C ALA A 118 -6.18 6.28 -15.88
N ASP A 119 -5.65 7.49 -15.89
CA ASP A 119 -6.18 8.65 -16.63
C ASP A 119 -5.59 8.79 -18.05
N GLY A 120 -4.59 7.98 -18.38
CA GLY A 120 -3.87 7.97 -19.65
C GLY A 120 -2.74 9.00 -19.76
N VAL A 121 -2.40 9.72 -18.68
CA VAL A 121 -1.34 10.74 -18.67
C VAL A 121 -0.40 10.50 -17.50
N LEU A 122 0.84 10.10 -17.81
CA LEU A 122 1.87 9.97 -16.77
C LEU A 122 2.58 11.31 -16.54
N SER A 123 2.43 11.89 -15.35
CA SER A 123 3.13 13.09 -14.93
C SER A 123 4.60 12.83 -14.60
N HIS A 124 5.40 13.90 -14.50
CA HIS A 124 6.80 13.79 -14.08
C HIS A 124 6.91 13.27 -12.63
N HIS A 125 6.02 13.72 -11.73
CA HIS A 125 6.05 13.33 -10.32
C HIS A 125 5.75 11.84 -10.13
N GLU A 126 4.74 11.33 -10.82
CA GLU A 126 4.41 9.89 -10.79
C GLU A 126 5.54 9.05 -11.36
N ASN A 127 6.16 9.46 -12.48
CA ASN A 127 7.29 8.75 -13.04
C ASN A 127 8.48 8.71 -12.07
N GLN A 128 8.80 9.83 -11.40
CA GLN A 128 9.87 9.85 -10.38
C GLN A 128 9.52 8.94 -9.20
N LEU A 129 8.26 8.94 -8.76
CA LEU A 129 7.81 8.06 -7.69
C LEU A 129 7.88 6.58 -8.10
N MET A 130 7.51 6.25 -9.33
CA MET A 130 7.61 4.90 -9.88
C MET A 130 9.05 4.39 -9.89
N LEU A 131 10.00 5.20 -10.36
CA LEU A 131 11.41 4.85 -10.33
C LEU A 131 11.90 4.63 -8.89
N LYS A 132 11.54 5.53 -7.98
CA LYS A 132 11.88 5.42 -6.55
C LYS A 132 11.30 4.16 -5.92
N LEU A 133 10.05 3.82 -6.20
CA LEU A 133 9.40 2.62 -5.67
C LEU A 133 10.00 1.34 -6.26
N GLY A 134 10.35 1.33 -7.55
CA GLY A 134 11.05 0.20 -8.18
C GLY A 134 12.39 -0.11 -7.49
N ASP A 135 13.16 0.95 -7.19
CA ASP A 135 14.43 0.82 -6.48
C ASP A 135 14.22 0.36 -5.02
N LEU A 136 13.22 0.90 -4.32
CA LEU A 136 12.90 0.51 -2.94
C LEU A 136 12.33 -0.90 -2.82
N LEU A 137 11.69 -1.43 -3.86
CA LEU A 137 11.17 -2.80 -3.91
C LEU A 137 12.21 -3.81 -4.40
N TYR A 138 13.45 -3.37 -4.67
CA TYR A 138 14.55 -4.22 -5.17
C TYR A 138 14.16 -5.04 -6.40
N ILE A 139 13.45 -4.42 -7.35
CA ILE A 139 13.12 -5.08 -8.61
C ILE A 139 14.37 -5.09 -9.51
N PRO A 140 14.80 -6.26 -10.02
CA PRO A 140 15.87 -6.32 -11.00
C PRO A 140 15.41 -5.65 -12.31
N ARG A 141 16.27 -4.80 -12.87
CA ARG A 141 16.04 -4.06 -14.12
C ARG A 141 16.44 -4.87 -15.35
#